data_AF-A0A254QGU2-F1
#
_entry.id   AF-A0A254QGU2-F1
#
_cell.length_a   1.000
_cell.length_b   1.000
_cell.length_c   1.000
_cell.angle_alpha   90.00
_cell.angle_beta   90.00
_cell.angle_gamma   90.00
#
_symmetry.space_group_name_H-M   'P 1'
#
loop_
_entity.id
_entity.type
_entity.pdbx_description
1 polymer ?
#
loop_
_entity_poly.entity_id
_entity_poly.type
_entity_poly.pdbx_seq_one_letter_code
_entity_poly.pdbx_strand_id
1 'polypeptide(L)'
;MKVRPSTKIAIGFATLLAVGFGGSKLYTQLRLSGVKLDPILSEDFCLVAISEEAKVKILSVNRMVQIVEASDEFKSSGSGGGGGADSGSIKARVPMKELLAILDGDAEGTTGLLYKLAKKENTEEPSEEAPIWSTADAEKALAGDPVLKAKLESDLNVSLDGKLPAKLNRTAFYHGIRLKVPITFEISNASGKPVQGFNTVPLKSKAMSSLYKELESKFLDADALDRFYAEYVAKNEGKSAENPADLIKSLLASGAKGEGYRKAINILKHAQVITNRKMIESAEVTEVNSGKESSYDLSIHLTDEGAARLWKFSSEHPNTKIIVVSKKVPIAAATVGTQLNSKELVIKQIADKTLVQEAVDLVKSR
;
A
#
# COMPACT_ATOMS: atom_id res chain seq x y z
N MET A 1 -33.00 -18.43 -53.24
CA MET A 1 -32.67 -16.98 -53.31
C MET A 1 -31.32 -16.82 -54.01
N LYS A 2 -31.26 -16.18 -55.19
CA LYS A 2 -29.98 -15.85 -55.86
C LYS A 2 -29.40 -14.60 -55.19
N VAL A 3 -28.27 -14.76 -54.51
CA VAL A 3 -27.55 -13.66 -53.84
C VAL A 3 -26.97 -12.73 -54.91
N ARG A 4 -27.25 -11.42 -54.80
CA ARG A 4 -26.78 -10.41 -55.75
C ARG A 4 -25.24 -10.35 -55.76
N PRO A 5 -24.59 -10.07 -56.91
CA PRO A 5 -23.13 -10.02 -57.02
C PRO A 5 -22.48 -9.06 -56.01
N SER A 6 -23.11 -7.92 -55.72
CA SER A 6 -22.64 -6.95 -54.73
C SER A 6 -22.60 -7.52 -53.30
N THR A 7 -23.54 -8.38 -52.94
CA THR A 7 -23.58 -9.05 -51.64
C THR A 7 -22.45 -10.07 -51.50
N LYS A 8 -22.03 -10.74 -52.60
CA LYS A 8 -20.87 -11.65 -52.58
C LYS A 8 -19.56 -10.91 -52.32
N ILE A 9 -19.39 -9.73 -52.94
CA ILE A 9 -18.22 -8.87 -52.71
C ILE A 9 -18.20 -8.36 -51.27
N ALA A 10 -19.35 -7.91 -50.76
CA ALA A 10 -19.47 -7.46 -49.37
C ALA A 10 -19.16 -8.56 -48.35
N ILE A 11 -19.66 -9.79 -48.58
CA ILE A 11 -19.36 -10.96 -47.74
C ILE A 11 -17.87 -11.30 -47.82
N GLY A 12 -17.27 -11.28 -49.02
CA GLY A 12 -15.84 -11.53 -49.20
C GLY A 12 -14.98 -10.51 -48.44
N PHE A 13 -15.33 -9.22 -48.52
CA PHE A 13 -14.63 -8.14 -47.83
C PHE A 13 -14.82 -8.24 -46.31
N ALA A 14 -16.04 -8.51 -45.83
CA ALA A 14 -16.32 -8.74 -44.42
C ALA A 14 -15.57 -9.96 -43.87
N THR A 15 -15.45 -11.03 -44.66
CA THR A 15 -14.70 -12.24 -44.28
C THR A 15 -13.19 -11.95 -44.21
N LEU A 16 -12.63 -11.22 -45.19
CA LEU A 16 -11.23 -10.80 -45.16
C LEU A 16 -10.93 -9.88 -43.96
N LEU A 17 -11.83 -8.94 -43.65
CA LEU A 17 -11.71 -8.10 -42.47
C LEU A 17 -11.82 -8.93 -41.18
N ALA A 18 -12.75 -9.88 -41.10
CA ALA A 18 -12.91 -10.76 -39.94
C ALA A 18 -11.71 -11.68 -39.74
N VAL A 19 -11.14 -12.25 -40.82
CA VAL A 19 -9.94 -13.10 -40.78
C VAL A 19 -8.70 -12.26 -40.45
N GLY A 20 -8.57 -11.05 -41.01
CA GLY A 20 -7.46 -10.14 -40.71
C GLY A 20 -7.48 -9.68 -39.25
N PHE A 21 -8.64 -9.23 -38.77
CA PHE A 21 -8.81 -8.74 -37.40
C PHE A 21 -8.73 -9.88 -36.38
N GLY A 22 -9.44 -10.98 -36.62
CA GLY A 22 -9.43 -12.17 -35.77
C GLY A 22 -8.07 -12.88 -35.74
N GLY A 23 -7.42 -13.02 -36.90
CA GLY A 23 -6.11 -13.64 -37.03
C GLY A 23 -5.00 -12.84 -36.34
N SER A 24 -5.01 -11.52 -36.47
CA SER A 24 -4.06 -10.64 -35.76
C SER A 24 -4.19 -10.74 -34.24
N LYS A 25 -5.43 -10.74 -33.72
CA LYS A 25 -5.70 -10.88 -32.29
C LYS A 25 -5.28 -12.26 -31.76
N LEU A 26 -5.60 -13.32 -32.50
CA LEU A 26 -5.22 -14.70 -32.14
C LEU A 26 -3.70 -14.90 -32.15
N TYR A 27 -3.02 -14.40 -33.18
CA TYR A 27 -1.56 -14.46 -33.30
C TYR A 27 -0.87 -13.74 -32.14
N THR A 28 -1.35 -12.53 -31.80
CA THR A 28 -0.83 -11.76 -30.66
C THR A 28 -1.01 -12.52 -29.35
N GLN A 29 -2.21 -13.08 -29.13
CA GLN A 29 -2.51 -13.85 -27.92
C GLN A 29 -1.68 -15.14 -27.81
N LEU A 30 -1.44 -15.84 -28.93
CA LEU A 30 -0.58 -17.03 -28.97
C LEU A 30 0.89 -16.68 -28.71
N ARG A 31 1.37 -15.55 -29.23
CA ARG A 31 2.75 -15.10 -29.01
C ARG A 31 2.96 -14.66 -27.56
N LEU A 32 2.00 -13.96 -26.96
CA LEU A 32 2.07 -13.48 -25.58
C LEU A 32 1.89 -14.61 -24.55
N SER A 33 1.04 -15.59 -24.82
CA SER A 33 0.81 -16.73 -23.90
C SER A 33 2.03 -17.65 -23.77
N GLY A 34 2.89 -17.68 -24.79
CA GLY A 34 4.17 -18.41 -24.76
C GLY A 34 5.27 -17.74 -23.93
N VAL A 35 5.15 -16.44 -23.60
CA VAL A 35 6.18 -15.72 -22.85
C VAL A 35 5.95 -15.91 -21.35
N LYS A 36 6.74 -16.78 -20.72
CA LYS A 36 6.85 -16.83 -19.25
C LYS A 36 7.81 -15.73 -18.80
N LEU A 37 7.31 -14.82 -17.99
CA LEU A 37 8.07 -13.71 -17.45
C LEU A 37 8.24 -13.95 -15.96
N ASP A 38 9.50 -14.12 -15.54
CA ASP A 38 9.77 -14.30 -14.13
C ASP A 38 9.43 -13.02 -13.35
N PRO A 39 8.98 -13.14 -12.10
CA PRO A 39 8.78 -11.99 -11.24
C PRO A 39 10.05 -11.16 -11.07
N ILE A 40 9.88 -9.85 -10.91
CA ILE A 40 11.00 -8.90 -10.82
C ILE A 40 10.88 -8.00 -9.61
N LEU A 41 12.03 -7.63 -9.06
CA LEU A 41 12.16 -6.64 -8.00
C LEU A 41 12.16 -5.23 -8.59
N SER A 42 11.71 -4.26 -7.80
CA SER A 42 11.54 -2.88 -8.20
C SER A 42 12.85 -2.09 -8.31
N GLU A 43 13.93 -2.51 -7.64
CA GLU A 43 15.23 -1.79 -7.63
C GLU A 43 15.07 -0.28 -7.33
N ASP A 44 16.03 0.55 -7.74
CA ASP A 44 15.98 2.02 -7.55
C ASP A 44 15.17 2.75 -8.62
N PHE A 45 14.95 2.12 -9.78
CA PHE A 45 14.09 2.64 -10.83
C PHE A 45 13.18 1.53 -11.35
N CYS A 46 11.87 1.79 -11.41
CA CYS A 46 10.90 0.86 -11.98
C CYS A 46 9.66 1.52 -12.55
N LEU A 47 8.96 0.75 -13.38
CA LEU A 47 7.59 1.01 -13.77
C LEU A 47 6.67 0.09 -12.98
N VAL A 48 5.76 0.69 -12.21
CA VAL A 48 4.76 -0.01 -11.40
C VAL A 48 3.40 0.24 -12.00
N ALA A 49 2.64 -0.82 -12.27
CA ALA A 49 1.23 -0.68 -12.61
C ALA A 49 0.34 -0.90 -11.39
N ILE A 50 -0.75 -0.15 -11.33
CA ILE A 50 -1.84 -0.38 -10.39
C ILE A 50 -3.15 -0.35 -11.16
N SER A 51 -3.89 -1.47 -11.14
CA SER A 51 -5.21 -1.58 -11.77
C SER A 51 -6.25 -0.70 -11.07
N GLU A 52 -7.25 -0.22 -11.81
CA GLU A 52 -8.38 0.53 -11.24
C GLU A 52 -9.20 -0.30 -10.23
N GLU A 53 -9.14 -1.63 -10.33
CA GLU A 53 -9.74 -2.57 -9.37
C GLU A 53 -9.18 -2.41 -7.94
N ALA A 54 -7.97 -1.83 -7.81
CA ALA A 54 -7.38 -1.48 -6.52
C ALA A 54 -8.19 -0.41 -5.76
N LYS A 55 -9.16 0.26 -6.42
CA LYS A 55 -9.91 1.41 -5.89
C LYS A 55 -8.99 2.54 -5.45
N VAL A 56 -7.97 2.83 -6.24
CA VAL A 56 -7.08 3.98 -6.03
C VAL A 56 -7.17 4.96 -7.18
N LYS A 57 -6.98 6.24 -6.87
CA LYS A 57 -6.77 7.31 -7.84
C LYS A 57 -5.32 7.76 -7.77
N ILE A 58 -4.76 8.04 -8.93
CA ILE A 58 -3.43 8.64 -9.05
C ILE A 58 -3.62 10.11 -9.35
N LEU A 59 -3.10 10.97 -8.48
CA LEU A 59 -3.17 12.42 -8.56
C LEU A 59 -1.78 12.99 -8.78
N SER A 60 -1.68 14.06 -9.57
CA SER A 60 -0.47 14.89 -9.61
C SER A 60 -0.75 16.13 -8.76
N VAL A 61 -0.06 16.27 -7.63
CA VAL A 61 -0.23 17.37 -6.68
C VAL A 61 1.15 17.91 -6.32
N ASN A 62 1.33 19.23 -6.37
CA ASN A 62 2.62 19.89 -6.08
C ASN A 62 3.79 19.28 -6.86
N ARG A 63 3.59 19.05 -8.17
CA ARG A 63 4.60 18.46 -9.08
C ARG A 63 5.04 17.03 -8.73
N MET A 64 4.36 16.37 -7.79
CA MET A 64 4.60 14.97 -7.42
C MET A 64 3.38 14.10 -7.72
N VAL A 65 3.62 12.84 -8.05
CA VAL A 65 2.57 11.85 -8.20
C VAL A 65 2.23 11.25 -6.84
N GLN A 66 0.95 11.12 -6.55
CA GLN A 66 0.45 10.51 -5.33
C GLN A 66 -0.63 9.50 -5.67
N ILE A 67 -0.60 8.36 -5.00
CA ILE A 67 -1.68 7.37 -5.05
C ILE A 67 -2.54 7.60 -3.83
N VAL A 68 -3.84 7.79 -4.03
CA VAL A 68 -4.83 8.02 -2.98
C VAL A 68 -6.00 7.06 -3.15
N GLU A 69 -6.74 6.77 -2.09
CA GLU A 69 -7.94 5.94 -2.18
C GLU A 69 -9.06 6.61 -3.00
N ALA A 70 -9.76 5.84 -3.83
CA ALA A 70 -10.97 6.27 -4.52
C ALA A 70 -12.18 6.11 -3.59
N SER A 71 -12.88 7.20 -3.26
CA SER A 71 -14.19 7.12 -2.61
C SER A 71 -15.32 7.24 -3.63
N ASP A 72 -16.39 6.47 -3.42
CA ASP A 72 -17.61 6.44 -4.25
C ASP A 72 -18.42 7.74 -4.21
N GLU A 73 -18.07 8.70 -3.34
CA GLU A 73 -18.78 9.99 -3.19
C GLU A 73 -18.48 11.02 -4.28
N PHE A 74 -17.58 10.72 -5.22
CA PHE A 74 -17.37 11.58 -6.39
C PHE A 74 -18.44 11.30 -7.46
N LYS A 75 -19.71 11.62 -7.18
CA LYS A 75 -20.67 11.88 -8.26
C LYS A 75 -20.18 13.10 -9.01
N SER A 76 -19.86 12.90 -10.28
CA SER A 76 -19.49 13.94 -11.23
C SER A 76 -20.61 14.98 -11.34
N SER A 77 -20.49 16.11 -10.65
CA SER A 77 -21.05 17.36 -11.17
C SER A 77 -20.09 17.82 -12.25
N GLY A 78 -20.52 17.68 -13.51
CA GLY A 78 -19.72 18.04 -14.66
C GLY A 78 -19.40 19.53 -14.74
N SER A 79 -18.42 19.82 -15.59
CA SER A 79 -18.05 21.13 -16.13
C SER A 79 -17.30 22.10 -15.21
N GLY A 80 -16.11 22.51 -15.67
CA GLY A 80 -15.57 23.84 -15.41
C GLY A 80 -14.28 23.84 -14.60
N GLY A 81 -13.19 24.24 -15.24
CA GLY A 81 -11.91 24.44 -14.59
C GLY A 81 -11.92 25.51 -13.51
N GLY A 82 -10.91 25.47 -12.65
CA GLY A 82 -10.68 26.48 -11.63
C GLY A 82 -9.91 25.88 -10.48
N GLY A 83 -8.65 26.29 -10.31
CA GLY A 83 -7.86 25.94 -9.15
C GLY A 83 -8.55 26.38 -7.88
N GLY A 84 -8.76 25.42 -6.98
CA GLY A 84 -9.24 25.64 -5.63
C GLY A 84 -8.69 24.52 -4.78
N ALA A 85 -7.85 24.86 -3.81
CA ALA A 85 -7.39 23.97 -2.77
C ALA A 85 -8.58 23.63 -1.86
N ASP A 86 -9.45 22.72 -2.31
CA ASP A 86 -10.53 22.21 -1.47
C ASP A 86 -9.94 21.20 -0.48
N SER A 87 -9.74 21.71 0.74
CA SER A 87 -9.48 21.00 1.98
C SER A 87 -10.68 20.14 2.40
N GLY A 88 -11.08 19.19 1.55
CA GLY A 88 -12.11 18.20 1.83
C GLY A 88 -11.48 16.82 2.01
N SER A 89 -11.19 16.43 3.26
CA SER A 89 -10.62 15.15 3.68
C SER A 89 -9.36 14.72 2.91
N ILE A 90 -8.18 14.91 3.49
CA ILE A 90 -6.95 14.32 2.93
C ILE A 90 -7.12 12.80 3.00
N LYS A 91 -7.45 12.18 1.87
CA LYS A 91 -7.61 10.73 1.73
C LYS A 91 -6.30 10.02 2.07
N ALA A 92 -6.40 8.80 2.59
CA ALA A 92 -5.22 7.99 2.91
C ALA A 92 -4.33 7.84 1.67
N ARG A 93 -3.11 8.39 1.74
CA ARG A 93 -2.09 8.26 0.70
C ARG A 93 -1.47 6.87 0.78
N VAL A 94 -1.39 6.18 -0.36
CA VAL A 94 -0.68 4.90 -0.45
C VAL A 94 0.82 5.19 -0.43
N PRO A 95 1.56 4.67 0.56
CA PRO A 95 2.98 4.92 0.70
C PRO A 95 3.78 4.01 -0.25
N MET A 96 4.38 4.62 -1.29
CA MET A 96 5.04 3.89 -2.39
C MET A 96 6.24 3.07 -1.93
N LYS A 97 7.02 3.56 -0.97
CA LYS A 97 8.20 2.85 -0.46
C LYS A 97 7.82 1.50 0.16
N GLU A 98 6.80 1.51 1.01
CA GLU A 98 6.28 0.34 1.70
C GLU A 98 5.56 -0.60 0.72
N LEU A 99 4.81 -0.06 -0.25
CA LEU A 99 4.21 -0.85 -1.32
C LEU A 99 5.28 -1.62 -2.10
N LEU A 100 6.35 -0.94 -2.52
CA LEU A 100 7.44 -1.56 -3.29
C LEU A 100 8.25 -2.55 -2.45
N ALA A 101 8.52 -2.26 -1.19
CA ALA A 101 9.18 -3.19 -0.28
C ALA A 101 8.41 -4.52 -0.19
N ILE A 102 7.09 -4.44 0.03
CA ILE A 102 6.25 -5.65 0.10
C ILE A 102 6.23 -6.38 -1.24
N LEU A 103 6.12 -5.66 -2.36
CA LEU A 103 6.19 -6.25 -3.71
C LEU A 103 7.54 -6.93 -4.00
N ASP A 104 8.62 -6.44 -3.39
CA ASP A 104 9.96 -7.03 -3.45
C ASP A 104 10.12 -8.24 -2.50
N GLY A 105 9.09 -8.55 -1.70
CA GLY A 105 9.10 -9.62 -0.70
C GLY A 105 9.56 -9.22 0.69
N ASP A 106 9.79 -7.93 0.94
CA ASP A 106 10.14 -7.41 2.27
C ASP A 106 8.88 -7.25 3.14
N ALA A 107 8.79 -8.16 4.11
CA ALA A 107 7.72 -8.26 5.09
C ALA A 107 7.62 -7.06 6.05
N GLU A 108 8.71 -6.34 6.32
CA GLU A 108 8.77 -5.32 7.37
C GLU A 108 7.96 -4.07 7.01
N GLY A 109 7.88 -3.74 5.71
CA GLY A 109 7.07 -2.63 5.19
C GLY A 109 5.56 -2.78 5.41
N THR A 110 5.09 -3.98 5.74
CA THR A 110 3.67 -4.30 5.90
C THR A 110 2.98 -3.48 6.98
N THR A 111 3.60 -3.34 8.16
CA THR A 111 2.99 -2.59 9.27
C THR A 111 2.78 -1.12 8.89
N GLY A 112 3.79 -0.49 8.28
CA GLY A 112 3.70 0.91 7.84
C GLY A 112 2.62 1.12 6.78
N LEU A 113 2.52 0.23 5.81
CA LEU A 113 1.46 0.28 4.79
C LEU A 113 0.07 0.14 5.43
N LEU A 114 -0.14 -0.90 6.25
CA LEU A 114 -1.40 -1.17 6.90
C LEU A 114 -1.85 -0.02 7.79
N TYR A 115 -0.93 0.53 8.58
CA TYR A 115 -1.20 1.64 9.48
C TYR A 115 -1.63 2.89 8.69
N LYS A 116 -0.88 3.27 7.66
CA LYS A 116 -1.18 4.46 6.83
C LYS A 116 -2.50 4.33 6.06
N LEU A 117 -2.87 3.12 5.65
CA LEU A 117 -4.15 2.84 4.99
C LEU A 117 -5.32 2.66 5.96
N ALA A 118 -5.05 2.26 7.21
CA ALA A 118 -6.06 2.13 8.25
C ALA A 118 -6.38 3.45 8.95
N LYS A 119 -5.50 4.46 8.84
CA LYS A 119 -5.61 5.73 9.56
C LYS A 119 -6.95 6.40 9.27
N LYS A 120 -7.84 6.36 10.26
CA LYS A 120 -8.90 7.36 10.44
C LYS A 120 -8.22 8.58 11.05
N GLU A 121 -8.67 9.79 10.72
CA GLU A 121 -8.25 11.01 11.44
C GLU A 121 -8.32 10.70 12.95
N ASN A 122 -7.19 10.80 13.66
CA ASN A 122 -6.99 10.51 15.10
C ASN A 122 -6.48 9.12 15.54
N THR A 123 -6.02 8.23 14.65
CA THR A 123 -5.15 7.12 15.09
C THR A 123 -3.72 7.64 15.27
N GLU A 124 -3.15 7.50 16.47
CA GLU A 124 -1.72 7.74 16.75
C GLU A 124 -0.87 6.54 16.36
N GLU A 125 0.30 6.82 15.79
CA GLU A 125 1.23 5.75 15.42
C GLU A 125 1.65 5.00 16.69
N PRO A 126 1.73 3.65 16.65
CA PRO A 126 2.17 2.90 17.81
C PRO A 126 3.56 3.38 18.23
N SER A 127 3.70 3.87 19.47
CA SER A 127 4.98 4.33 19.99
C SER A 127 6.05 3.24 19.84
N GLU A 128 7.24 3.64 19.40
CA GLU A 128 8.39 2.74 19.29
C GLU A 128 8.84 2.21 20.67
N GLU A 129 8.51 2.94 21.74
CA GLU A 129 8.81 2.58 23.13
C GLU A 129 7.86 1.51 23.70
N ALA A 130 6.72 1.25 23.05
CA ALA A 130 5.78 0.23 23.51
C ALA A 130 6.38 -1.18 23.36
N PRO A 131 6.34 -2.05 24.41
CA PRO A 131 6.78 -3.43 24.31
C PRO A 131 6.09 -4.19 23.18
N ILE A 132 6.86 -4.96 22.40
CA ILE A 132 6.34 -5.80 21.32
C ILE A 132 6.06 -7.20 21.84
N TRP A 133 4.86 -7.68 21.54
CA TRP A 133 4.38 -9.01 21.87
C TRP A 133 4.12 -9.79 20.58
N SER A 134 4.87 -10.87 20.38
CA SER A 134 4.58 -11.80 19.27
C SER A 134 3.29 -12.58 19.55
N THR A 135 2.60 -13.02 18.49
CA THR A 135 1.43 -13.91 18.65
C THR A 135 1.76 -15.15 19.48
N ALA A 136 2.93 -15.77 19.25
CA ALA A 136 3.33 -16.97 19.98
C ALA A 136 3.53 -16.71 21.48
N ASP A 137 4.16 -15.59 21.85
CA ASP A 137 4.37 -15.25 23.26
C ASP A 137 3.06 -14.86 23.95
N ALA A 138 2.19 -14.14 23.24
CA ALA A 138 0.86 -13.81 23.74
C ALA A 138 0.02 -15.08 23.98
N GLU A 139 0.02 -16.03 23.05
CA GLU A 139 -0.67 -17.31 23.19
C GLU A 139 -0.13 -18.14 24.37
N LYS A 140 1.19 -18.21 24.54
CA LYS A 140 1.80 -18.89 25.69
C LYS A 140 1.44 -18.23 27.03
N ALA A 141 1.45 -16.89 27.09
CA ALA A 141 1.02 -16.14 28.27
C ALA A 141 -0.44 -16.45 28.62
N LEU A 142 -1.32 -16.47 27.61
CA LEU A 142 -2.74 -16.81 27.77
C LEU A 142 -2.97 -18.28 28.13
N ALA A 143 -2.09 -19.18 27.71
CA ALA A 143 -2.11 -20.60 28.07
C ALA A 143 -1.59 -20.87 29.50
N GLY A 144 -1.05 -19.86 30.18
CA GLY A 144 -0.63 -19.96 31.58
C GLY A 144 0.88 -20.16 31.78
N ASP A 145 1.72 -19.86 30.79
CA ASP A 145 3.16 -19.74 31.01
C ASP A 145 3.43 -18.70 32.12
N PRO A 146 4.01 -19.07 33.27
CA PRO A 146 4.05 -18.18 34.43
C PRO A 146 4.93 -16.95 34.21
N VAL A 147 5.99 -17.07 33.40
CA VAL A 147 6.92 -15.97 33.14
C VAL A 147 6.29 -14.99 32.15
N LEU A 148 5.76 -15.50 31.03
CA LEU A 148 5.12 -14.66 30.03
C LEU A 148 3.80 -14.07 30.54
N LYS A 149 3.04 -14.80 31.35
CA LYS A 149 1.83 -14.27 31.98
C LYS A 149 2.17 -13.09 32.88
N ALA A 150 3.11 -13.24 33.82
CA ALA A 150 3.49 -12.15 34.72
C ALA A 150 4.00 -10.92 33.95
N LYS A 151 4.77 -11.14 32.88
CA LYS A 151 5.24 -10.08 32.00
C LYS A 151 4.08 -9.38 31.28
N LEU A 152 3.15 -10.14 30.69
CA LEU A 152 1.99 -9.59 29.98
C LEU A 152 1.09 -8.78 30.90
N GLU A 153 0.82 -9.28 32.10
CA GLU A 153 -0.01 -8.58 33.09
C GLU A 153 0.66 -7.28 33.56
N SER A 154 2.00 -7.28 33.70
CA SER A 154 2.76 -6.06 33.97
C SER A 154 2.71 -5.07 32.80
N ASP A 155 2.89 -5.54 31.57
CA ASP A 155 2.87 -4.71 30.37
C ASP A 155 1.45 -4.21 30.01
N LEU A 156 0.39 -4.84 30.50
CA LEU A 156 -0.99 -4.36 30.36
C LEU A 156 -1.46 -3.49 31.53
N ASN A 157 -0.69 -3.48 32.63
CA ASN A 157 -1.08 -2.92 33.93
C ASN A 157 -2.44 -3.43 34.45
N VAL A 158 -2.82 -4.64 34.04
CA VAL A 158 -4.05 -5.33 34.40
C VAL A 158 -3.77 -6.83 34.29
N SER A 159 -4.16 -7.60 35.31
CA SER A 159 -4.07 -9.05 35.27
C SER A 159 -5.04 -9.64 34.25
N LEU A 160 -4.82 -10.88 33.80
CA LEU A 160 -5.70 -11.50 32.81
C LEU A 160 -7.13 -11.74 33.32
N ASP A 161 -7.37 -11.72 34.64
CA ASP A 161 -8.71 -11.74 35.27
C ASP A 161 -9.30 -10.34 35.51
N GLY A 162 -8.61 -9.28 35.08
CA GLY A 162 -9.13 -7.91 35.10
C GLY A 162 -8.85 -7.11 36.37
N LYS A 163 -7.98 -7.59 37.25
CA LYS A 163 -7.57 -6.89 38.47
C LYS A 163 -6.39 -5.97 38.18
N LEU A 164 -6.31 -4.87 38.93
CA LEU A 164 -5.19 -3.94 38.82
C LEU A 164 -4.01 -4.44 39.67
N PRO A 165 -2.78 -4.41 39.15
CA PRO A 165 -1.60 -4.72 39.94
C PRO A 165 -1.33 -3.64 41.00
N ALA A 166 -0.60 -4.00 42.04
CA ALA A 166 -0.23 -3.05 43.10
C ALA A 166 0.77 -1.97 42.64
N LYS A 167 1.53 -2.24 41.58
CA LYS A 167 2.54 -1.34 41.02
C LYS A 167 2.25 -1.06 39.55
N LEU A 168 2.39 0.20 39.17
CA LEU A 168 2.25 0.66 37.80
C LEU A 168 3.56 0.45 37.03
N ASN A 169 3.50 -0.28 35.92
CA ASN A 169 4.50 -0.22 34.86
C ASN A 169 4.28 1.06 34.05
N ARG A 170 5.10 2.08 34.31
CA ARG A 170 4.91 3.42 33.73
C ARG A 170 5.07 3.45 32.21
N THR A 171 6.04 2.71 31.66
CA THR A 171 6.24 2.63 30.19
C THR A 171 4.99 2.09 29.51
N ALA A 172 4.46 0.97 30.02
CA ALA A 172 3.20 0.39 29.56
C ALA A 172 1.99 1.31 29.80
N PHE A 173 2.00 2.09 30.88
CA PHE A 173 0.93 3.04 31.17
C PHE A 173 0.85 4.15 30.10
N TYR A 174 1.98 4.67 29.63
CA TYR A 174 1.99 5.69 28.58
C TYR A 174 1.69 5.07 27.22
N HIS A 175 2.43 4.03 26.84
CA HIS A 175 2.47 3.53 25.47
C HIS A 175 1.62 2.30 25.18
N GLY A 176 1.17 1.59 26.22
CA GLY A 176 0.53 0.28 26.07
C GLY A 176 1.50 -0.78 25.55
N ILE A 177 0.96 -1.80 24.87
CA ILE A 177 1.73 -2.83 24.17
C ILE A 177 1.45 -2.82 22.67
N ARG A 178 2.31 -3.51 21.92
CA ARG A 178 2.15 -3.73 20.48
C ARG A 178 2.04 -5.22 20.20
N LEU A 179 0.85 -5.67 19.79
CA LEU A 179 0.64 -7.05 19.36
C LEU A 179 1.06 -7.21 17.90
N LYS A 180 2.09 -8.02 17.65
CA LYS A 180 2.59 -8.35 16.31
C LYS A 180 1.84 -9.58 15.78
N VAL A 181 0.82 -9.33 14.95
CA VAL A 181 -0.03 -10.35 14.34
C VAL A 181 0.54 -10.71 12.96
N PRO A 182 0.90 -11.98 12.69
CA PRO A 182 1.38 -12.40 11.39
C PRO A 182 0.26 -12.32 10.36
N ILE A 183 0.60 -11.90 9.14
CA ILE A 183 -0.33 -11.91 8.03
C ILE A 183 0.35 -12.41 6.76
N THR A 184 -0.41 -13.12 5.94
CA THR A 184 0.07 -13.71 4.70
C THR A 184 -0.59 -13.06 3.51
N PHE A 185 0.22 -12.67 2.52
CA PHE A 185 -0.24 -12.06 1.27
C PHE A 185 0.20 -12.91 0.09
N GLU A 186 -0.68 -13.10 -0.88
CA GLU A 186 -0.30 -13.55 -2.21
C GLU A 186 -0.02 -12.31 -3.05
N ILE A 187 1.20 -12.18 -3.55
CA ILE A 187 1.60 -11.05 -4.39
C ILE A 187 2.12 -11.52 -5.74
N SER A 188 1.75 -10.78 -6.79
CA SER A 188 2.07 -11.11 -8.17
C SER A 188 3.57 -11.10 -8.47
N ASN A 189 4.37 -10.34 -7.72
CA ASN A 189 5.80 -10.12 -7.96
C ASN A 189 6.74 -11.04 -7.17
N ALA A 190 6.28 -11.84 -6.22
CA ALA A 190 7.15 -12.75 -5.46
C ALA A 190 6.90 -14.19 -5.85
N SER A 191 7.28 -14.61 -7.06
CA SER A 191 7.35 -16.03 -7.49
C SER A 191 6.17 -16.94 -7.09
N GLY A 192 4.97 -16.40 -6.90
CA GLY A 192 3.83 -17.11 -6.29
C GLY A 192 4.04 -17.59 -4.85
N LYS A 193 5.13 -17.21 -4.17
CA LYS A 193 5.35 -17.49 -2.76
C LYS A 193 4.57 -16.48 -1.90
N PRO A 194 3.82 -16.96 -0.91
CA PRO A 194 3.18 -16.07 0.03
C PRO A 194 4.24 -15.26 0.80
N VAL A 195 4.06 -13.93 0.84
CA VAL A 195 4.87 -13.06 1.71
C VAL A 195 4.22 -13.01 3.07
N GLN A 196 4.99 -13.31 4.10
CA GLN A 196 4.53 -13.22 5.48
C GLN A 196 4.93 -11.86 6.06
N GLY A 197 3.97 -10.94 6.14
CA GLY A 197 4.11 -9.67 6.83
C GLY A 197 3.58 -9.71 8.26
N PHE A 198 3.56 -8.54 8.88
CA PHE A 198 2.99 -8.37 10.23
C PHE A 198 2.12 -7.12 10.30
N ASN A 199 1.02 -7.22 11.04
CA ASN A 199 0.26 -6.08 11.52
C ASN A 199 0.56 -5.86 13.00
N THR A 200 1.00 -4.65 13.33
CA THR A 200 1.30 -4.27 14.70
C THR A 200 0.11 -3.50 15.25
N VAL A 201 -0.65 -4.14 16.13
CA VAL A 201 -1.86 -3.56 16.71
C VAL A 201 -1.53 -2.98 18.09
N PRO A 202 -1.68 -1.66 18.31
CA PRO A 202 -1.53 -1.09 19.64
C PRO A 202 -2.66 -1.58 20.54
N LEU A 203 -2.33 -1.95 21.77
CA LEU A 203 -3.28 -2.41 22.77
C LEU A 203 -3.00 -1.73 24.11
N LYS A 204 -4.04 -1.12 24.67
CA LYS A 204 -4.03 -0.55 26.01
C LYS A 204 -5.31 -0.99 26.72
N SER A 205 -5.19 -1.35 27.99
CA SER A 205 -6.36 -1.72 28.79
C SER A 205 -7.30 -0.52 28.94
N LYS A 206 -8.61 -0.78 29.05
CA LYS A 206 -9.63 0.27 29.27
C LYS A 206 -9.41 1.00 30.58
N ALA A 207 -8.94 0.29 31.61
CA ALA A 207 -8.58 0.88 32.89
C ALA A 207 -7.47 1.93 32.70
N MET A 208 -6.37 1.56 32.03
CA MET A 208 -5.26 2.49 31.80
C MET A 208 -5.62 3.61 30.84
N SER A 209 -6.46 3.33 29.84
CA SER A 209 -6.95 4.37 28.93
C SER A 209 -7.83 5.39 29.65
N SER A 210 -8.69 4.94 30.58
CA SER A 210 -9.53 5.82 31.40
C SER A 210 -8.71 6.65 32.37
N LEU A 211 -7.77 6.01 33.07
CA LEU A 211 -6.86 6.69 33.98
C LEU A 211 -6.00 7.72 33.24
N TYR A 212 -5.45 7.36 32.08
CA TYR A 212 -4.66 8.28 31.25
C TYR A 212 -5.47 9.54 30.87
N LYS A 213 -6.72 9.38 30.41
CA LYS A 213 -7.60 10.51 30.08
C LYS A 213 -7.90 11.41 31.28
N GLU A 214 -8.06 10.84 32.47
CA GLU A 214 -8.29 11.61 33.70
C GLU A 214 -7.04 12.44 34.11
N LEU A 215 -5.85 11.93 33.76
CA LEU A 215 -4.56 12.53 34.11
C LEU A 215 -3.96 13.41 33.00
N GLU A 216 -4.45 13.34 31.77
CA GLU A 216 -3.90 14.06 30.61
C GLU A 216 -3.83 15.59 30.83
N SER A 217 -4.74 16.14 31.63
CA SER A 217 -4.76 17.56 32.00
C SER A 217 -3.91 17.93 33.23
N LYS A 218 -3.31 16.93 33.89
CA LYS A 218 -2.56 17.09 35.14
C LYS A 218 -1.07 16.83 34.86
N PHE A 219 -0.24 17.85 34.98
CA PHE A 219 1.21 17.69 34.96
C PHE A 219 1.68 17.06 36.27
N LEU A 220 1.74 15.73 36.30
CA LEU A 220 2.15 14.95 37.47
C LEU A 220 3.60 14.51 37.34
N ASP A 221 4.34 14.60 38.44
CA ASP A 221 5.60 13.90 38.58
C ASP A 221 5.37 12.39 38.86
N ALA A 222 6.47 11.65 38.91
CA ALA A 222 6.50 10.21 39.16
C ALA A 222 5.81 9.79 40.46
N ASP A 223 6.04 10.51 41.55
CA ASP A 223 5.53 10.14 42.87
C ASP A 223 4.04 10.47 42.99
N ALA A 224 3.62 11.59 42.39
CA ALA A 224 2.21 11.95 42.29
C ALA A 224 1.43 10.94 41.45
N LEU A 225 1.98 10.50 40.31
CA LEU A 225 1.35 9.46 39.48
C LEU A 225 1.12 8.16 40.26
N ASP A 226 2.13 7.69 41.00
CA ASP A 226 2.01 6.46 41.79
C ASP A 226 0.96 6.59 42.90
N ARG A 227 0.84 7.76 43.55
CA ARG A 227 -0.21 8.03 44.54
C ARG A 227 -1.60 8.01 43.91
N PHE A 228 -1.79 8.71 42.79
CA PHE A 228 -3.05 8.69 42.05
C PHE A 228 -3.42 7.29 41.59
N TYR A 229 -2.44 6.50 41.15
CA TYR A 229 -2.67 5.12 40.78
C TYR A 229 -3.09 4.28 41.99
N ALA A 230 -2.45 4.42 43.14
CA ALA A 230 -2.84 3.70 44.36
C ALA A 230 -4.28 4.03 44.78
N GLU A 231 -4.69 5.30 44.72
CA GLU A 231 -6.07 5.72 44.95
C GLU A 231 -7.04 5.12 43.93
N TYR A 232 -6.65 5.09 42.65
CA TYR A 232 -7.43 4.48 41.58
C TYR A 232 -7.62 2.98 41.79
N VAL A 233 -6.58 2.25 42.21
CA VAL A 233 -6.64 0.83 42.55
C VAL A 233 -7.59 0.61 43.73
N ALA A 234 -7.44 1.37 44.81
CA ALA A 234 -8.32 1.26 45.99
C ALA A 234 -9.80 1.51 45.65
N LYS A 235 -10.09 2.50 44.79
CA LYS A 235 -11.46 2.83 44.34
C LYS A 235 -12.10 1.75 43.46
N ASN A 236 -11.26 0.95 42.78
CA ASN A 236 -11.69 -0.09 41.85
C ASN A 236 -11.44 -1.51 42.38
N GLU A 237 -11.08 -1.64 43.65
CA GLU A 237 -10.86 -2.93 44.29
C GLU A 237 -12.15 -3.79 44.23
N GLY A 238 -12.00 -5.05 43.84
CA GLY A 238 -13.13 -5.99 43.67
C GLY A 238 -13.97 -5.78 42.41
N LYS A 239 -13.70 -4.75 41.59
CA LYS A 239 -14.33 -4.57 40.28
C LYS A 239 -13.43 -5.13 39.19
N SER A 240 -13.94 -6.09 38.40
CA SER A 240 -13.23 -6.53 37.20
C SER A 240 -13.31 -5.42 36.17
N ALA A 241 -12.17 -4.82 35.82
CA ALA A 241 -12.13 -3.67 34.92
C ALA A 241 -12.45 -4.06 33.47
N GLU A 242 -12.03 -5.26 33.07
CA GLU A 242 -12.30 -5.93 31.80
C GLU A 242 -11.63 -7.31 31.81
N ASN A 243 -11.86 -8.15 30.79
CA ASN A 243 -11.08 -9.36 30.57
C ASN A 243 -10.08 -9.12 29.41
N PRO A 244 -8.81 -8.75 29.67
CA PRO A 244 -7.82 -8.52 28.62
C PRO A 244 -7.54 -9.78 27.79
N ALA A 245 -7.71 -10.97 28.36
CA ALA A 245 -7.47 -12.22 27.66
C ALA A 245 -8.40 -12.38 26.45
N ASP A 246 -9.69 -12.06 26.62
CA ASP A 246 -10.67 -12.14 25.53
C ASP A 246 -10.40 -11.09 24.45
N LEU A 247 -9.97 -9.89 24.86
CA LEU A 247 -9.57 -8.85 23.92
C LEU A 247 -8.37 -9.28 23.09
N ILE A 248 -7.32 -9.81 23.72
CA ILE A 248 -6.12 -10.31 23.01
C ILE A 248 -6.50 -11.45 22.07
N LYS A 249 -7.29 -12.44 22.53
CA LYS A 249 -7.78 -13.52 21.66
C LYS A 249 -8.57 -12.98 20.47
N SER A 250 -9.43 -12.00 20.69
CA SER A 250 -10.19 -11.36 19.62
C SER A 250 -9.27 -10.66 18.62
N LEU A 251 -8.23 -9.96 19.08
CA LEU A 251 -7.27 -9.27 18.22
C LEU A 251 -6.35 -10.23 17.48
N LEU A 252 -5.94 -11.34 18.08
CA LEU A 252 -5.19 -12.38 17.39
C LEU A 252 -6.05 -13.05 16.30
N ALA A 253 -7.35 -13.29 16.57
CA ALA A 253 -8.27 -13.86 15.60
C ALA A 253 -8.72 -12.89 14.49
N SER A 254 -8.78 -11.59 14.78
CA SER A 254 -9.31 -10.54 13.89
C SER A 254 -8.26 -9.60 13.29
N GLY A 255 -7.02 -9.61 13.80
CA GLY A 255 -5.94 -8.68 13.43
C GLY A 255 -5.55 -8.74 11.96
N ALA A 256 -5.96 -9.81 11.27
CA ALA A 256 -5.86 -10.01 9.83
C ALA A 256 -7.21 -9.78 9.09
N LYS A 257 -8.14 -8.96 9.60
CA LYS A 257 -9.47 -8.74 8.95
C LYS A 257 -9.97 -7.30 8.93
N GLY A 258 -9.19 -6.36 9.48
CA GLY A 258 -9.54 -4.94 9.55
C GLY A 258 -9.68 -4.27 8.17
N GLU A 259 -10.30 -3.09 8.13
CA GLU A 259 -10.53 -2.34 6.89
C GLU A 259 -9.23 -1.98 6.16
N GLY A 260 -8.24 -1.42 6.88
CA GLY A 260 -6.92 -1.10 6.30
C GLY A 260 -6.17 -2.33 5.77
N TYR A 261 -6.41 -3.49 6.38
CA TYR A 261 -5.89 -4.77 5.88
C TYR A 261 -6.51 -5.17 4.54
N ARG A 262 -7.85 -5.11 4.43
CA ARG A 262 -8.53 -5.40 3.16
C ARG A 262 -8.09 -4.44 2.05
N LYS A 263 -7.91 -3.16 2.38
CA LYS A 263 -7.40 -2.15 1.44
C LYS A 263 -5.99 -2.47 0.98
N ALA A 264 -5.08 -2.77 1.90
CA ALA A 264 -3.70 -3.12 1.58
C ALA A 264 -3.62 -4.36 0.68
N ILE A 265 -4.36 -5.43 1.00
CA ILE A 265 -4.41 -6.62 0.12
C ILE A 265 -4.94 -6.26 -1.25
N ASN A 266 -6.03 -5.48 -1.32
CA ASN A 266 -6.63 -5.12 -2.59
C ASN A 266 -5.62 -4.37 -3.47
N ILE A 267 -4.89 -3.41 -2.89
CA ILE A 267 -3.84 -2.69 -3.61
C ILE A 267 -2.70 -3.64 -4.03
N LEU A 268 -2.20 -4.48 -3.12
CA LEU A 268 -1.09 -5.40 -3.39
C LEU A 268 -1.44 -6.45 -4.47
N LYS A 269 -2.67 -6.97 -4.47
CA LYS A 269 -3.16 -7.91 -5.48
C LYS A 269 -3.23 -7.30 -6.88
N HIS A 270 -3.48 -6.00 -6.93
CA HIS A 270 -3.69 -5.25 -8.17
C HIS A 270 -2.49 -4.36 -8.53
N ALA A 271 -1.36 -4.51 -7.83
CA ALA A 271 -0.11 -3.82 -8.11
C ALA A 271 0.95 -4.79 -8.64
N GLN A 272 1.71 -4.37 -9.65
CA GLN A 272 2.74 -5.19 -10.28
C GLN A 272 3.92 -4.33 -10.73
N VAL A 273 5.14 -4.85 -10.60
CA VAL A 273 6.35 -4.23 -11.16
C VAL A 273 6.48 -4.79 -12.57
N ILE A 274 6.38 -3.91 -13.56
CA ILE A 274 6.37 -4.31 -14.98
C ILE A 274 7.80 -4.38 -15.52
N THR A 275 8.60 -3.36 -15.20
CA THR A 275 10.01 -3.27 -15.57
C THR A 275 10.80 -2.63 -14.43
N ASN A 276 12.10 -2.88 -14.41
CA ASN A 276 13.05 -2.27 -13.49
C ASN A 276 14.27 -1.73 -14.25
N ARG A 277 15.21 -1.13 -13.52
CA ARG A 277 16.42 -0.52 -14.07
C ARG A 277 17.21 -1.45 -15.00
N LYS A 278 17.34 -2.74 -14.68
CA LYS A 278 18.06 -3.72 -15.54
C LYS A 278 17.46 -3.90 -16.93
N MET A 279 16.18 -3.56 -17.09
CA MET A 279 15.41 -3.74 -18.32
C MET A 279 15.36 -2.47 -19.18
N ILE A 280 16.12 -1.45 -18.80
CA ILE A 280 16.21 -0.15 -19.46
C ILE A 280 17.62 0.01 -20.04
N GLU A 281 17.69 0.34 -21.32
CA GLU A 281 18.94 0.58 -22.05
C GLU A 281 19.43 2.01 -21.84
N SER A 282 18.52 2.99 -21.96
CA SER A 282 18.82 4.41 -21.79
C SER A 282 17.58 5.19 -21.39
N ALA A 283 17.79 6.40 -20.86
CA ALA A 283 16.75 7.36 -20.59
C ALA A 283 17.22 8.76 -20.95
N GLU A 284 16.32 9.57 -21.49
CA GLU A 284 16.56 10.92 -21.96
C GLU A 284 15.46 11.86 -21.48
N VAL A 285 15.82 13.13 -21.23
CA VAL A 285 14.88 14.17 -20.87
C VAL A 285 14.84 15.22 -21.97
N THR A 286 13.63 15.56 -22.40
CA THR A 286 13.39 16.66 -23.34
C THR A 286 12.59 17.75 -22.63
N GLU A 287 13.09 18.98 -22.64
CA GLU A 287 12.34 20.12 -22.13
C GLU A 287 11.31 20.57 -23.17
N VAL A 288 10.04 20.56 -22.77
CA VAL A 288 8.90 21.01 -23.55
C VAL A 288 8.42 22.34 -22.98
N ASN A 289 8.74 23.41 -23.69
CA ASN A 289 8.26 24.76 -23.37
C ASN A 289 6.82 24.93 -23.84
N SER A 290 5.87 24.81 -22.90
CA SER A 290 4.44 25.09 -23.13
C SER A 290 4.05 26.39 -22.44
N GLY A 291 4.52 27.52 -22.97
CA GLY A 291 4.15 28.85 -22.46
C GLY A 291 4.91 29.27 -21.20
N LYS A 292 4.20 29.60 -20.10
CA LYS A 292 4.80 30.15 -18.85
C LYS A 292 5.47 29.11 -17.95
N GLU A 293 5.22 27.83 -18.16
CA GLU A 293 5.83 26.74 -17.38
C GLU A 293 6.57 25.77 -18.30
N SER A 294 7.82 25.46 -17.96
CA SER A 294 8.56 24.37 -18.56
C SER A 294 7.99 23.04 -18.06
N SER A 295 7.77 22.12 -18.98
CA SER A 295 7.44 20.73 -18.68
C SER A 295 8.51 19.82 -19.27
N TYR A 296 8.66 18.61 -18.76
CA TYR A 296 9.74 17.70 -19.15
C TYR A 296 9.14 16.38 -19.61
N ASP A 297 9.56 15.93 -20.78
CA ASP A 297 9.22 14.61 -21.31
C ASP A 297 10.39 13.65 -21.00
N LEU A 298 10.06 12.51 -20.41
CA LEU A 298 11.01 11.43 -20.11
C LEU A 298 10.84 10.32 -21.15
N SER A 299 11.85 10.15 -22.00
CA SER A 299 11.95 9.02 -22.93
C SER A 299 12.76 7.90 -22.29
N ILE A 300 12.21 6.69 -22.28
CA ILE A 300 12.81 5.48 -21.71
C ILE A 300 12.94 4.46 -22.85
N HIS A 301 14.17 4.02 -23.12
CA HIS A 301 14.43 2.95 -24.06
C HIS A 301 14.59 1.62 -23.32
N LEU A 302 13.73 0.66 -23.65
CA LEU A 302 13.62 -0.64 -23.03
C LEU A 302 14.44 -1.67 -23.80
N THR A 303 15.03 -2.60 -23.05
CA THR A 303 15.58 -3.86 -23.58
C THR A 303 14.48 -4.70 -24.24
N ASP A 304 14.87 -5.72 -25.01
CA ASP A 304 13.92 -6.69 -25.57
C ASP A 304 13.01 -7.33 -24.51
N GLU A 305 13.58 -7.67 -23.35
CA GLU A 305 12.81 -8.22 -22.22
C GLU A 305 11.85 -7.18 -21.63
N GLY A 306 12.33 -5.95 -21.39
CA GLY A 306 11.51 -4.85 -20.86
C GLY A 306 10.33 -4.51 -21.78
N ALA A 307 10.58 -4.44 -23.09
CA ALA A 307 9.55 -4.21 -24.10
C ALA A 307 8.54 -5.36 -24.15
N ALA A 308 9.00 -6.62 -24.10
CA ALA A 308 8.11 -7.77 -24.07
C ALA A 308 7.22 -7.81 -22.81
N ARG A 309 7.76 -7.45 -21.64
CA ARG A 309 7.01 -7.34 -20.38
C ARG A 309 5.94 -6.26 -20.46
N LEU A 310 6.31 -5.07 -20.92
CA LEU A 310 5.38 -3.95 -21.08
C LEU A 310 4.30 -4.26 -22.12
N TRP A 311 4.65 -4.91 -23.22
CA TRP A 311 3.71 -5.31 -24.25
C TRP A 311 2.71 -6.35 -23.74
N LYS A 312 3.18 -7.39 -23.05
CA LYS A 312 2.32 -8.40 -22.44
C LYS A 312 1.35 -7.75 -21.45
N PHE A 313 1.89 -6.95 -20.53
CA PHE A 313 1.10 -6.27 -19.50
C PHE A 313 0.03 -5.35 -20.11
N SER A 314 0.42 -4.47 -21.04
CA SER A 314 -0.52 -3.54 -21.69
C SER A 314 -1.58 -4.22 -22.55
N SER A 315 -1.30 -5.42 -23.06
CA SER A 315 -2.29 -6.24 -23.78
C SER A 315 -3.27 -6.94 -22.86
N GLU A 316 -2.84 -7.36 -21.67
CA GLU A 316 -3.68 -8.07 -20.69
C GLU A 316 -4.51 -7.09 -19.84
N HIS A 317 -4.02 -5.87 -19.63
CA HIS A 317 -4.61 -4.89 -18.73
C HIS A 317 -4.79 -3.51 -19.39
N PRO A 318 -5.69 -3.37 -20.38
CA PRO A 318 -5.98 -2.08 -21.01
C PRO A 318 -6.52 -1.09 -19.98
N ASN A 319 -6.26 0.21 -20.19
CA ASN A 319 -6.65 1.32 -19.31
C ASN A 319 -6.01 1.31 -17.92
N THR A 320 -4.94 0.55 -17.73
CA THR A 320 -4.20 0.57 -16.47
C THR A 320 -3.28 1.78 -16.39
N LYS A 321 -3.08 2.30 -15.17
CA LYS A 321 -2.10 3.36 -14.94
C LYS A 321 -0.73 2.78 -14.61
N ILE A 322 0.27 3.24 -15.33
CA ILE A 322 1.68 2.97 -15.06
C ILE A 322 2.26 4.17 -14.31
N ILE A 323 3.00 3.89 -13.27
CA ILE A 323 3.67 4.84 -12.40
C ILE A 323 5.16 4.64 -12.58
N VAL A 324 5.85 5.75 -12.84
CA VAL A 324 7.30 5.78 -12.92
C VAL A 324 7.82 6.11 -11.53
N VAL A 325 8.67 5.24 -11.01
CA VAL A 325 9.22 5.36 -9.66
C VAL A 325 10.73 5.43 -9.72
N SER A 326 11.28 6.43 -9.03
CA SER A 326 12.72 6.68 -8.89
C SER A 326 13.05 6.80 -7.40
N LYS A 327 14.03 6.05 -6.90
CA LYS A 327 14.39 5.95 -5.46
C LYS A 327 13.17 5.73 -4.55
N LYS A 328 12.25 4.86 -4.99
CA LYS A 328 10.96 4.57 -4.31
C LYS A 328 10.00 5.79 -4.22
N VAL A 329 10.26 6.87 -4.96
CA VAL A 329 9.40 8.06 -5.07
C VAL A 329 8.69 8.06 -6.43
N PRO A 330 7.36 8.14 -6.47
CA PRO A 330 6.61 8.26 -7.72
C PRO A 330 6.81 9.64 -8.35
N ILE A 331 7.37 9.67 -9.56
CA ILE A 331 7.72 10.92 -10.28
C ILE A 331 6.73 11.26 -11.38
N ALA A 332 6.11 10.25 -11.99
CA ALA A 332 5.17 10.43 -13.09
C ALA A 332 4.18 9.26 -13.16
N ALA A 333 3.04 9.48 -13.81
CA ALA A 333 2.07 8.43 -14.09
C ALA A 333 1.38 8.67 -15.43
N ALA A 334 1.12 7.58 -16.15
CA ALA A 334 0.47 7.61 -17.46
C ALA A 334 -0.59 6.50 -17.53
N THR A 335 -1.72 6.79 -18.17
CA THR A 335 -2.73 5.78 -18.48
C THR A 335 -2.39 5.09 -19.79
N VAL A 336 -2.39 3.77 -19.80
CA VAL A 336 -2.15 2.96 -20.99
C VAL A 336 -3.47 2.69 -21.69
N GLY A 337 -3.82 3.52 -22.68
CA GLY A 337 -5.05 3.37 -23.45
C GLY A 337 -4.99 2.31 -24.56
N THR A 338 -3.79 1.92 -24.99
CA THR A 338 -3.56 0.97 -26.09
C THR A 338 -2.37 0.06 -25.80
N GLN A 339 -2.22 -1.01 -26.58
CA GLN A 339 -1.09 -1.93 -26.47
C GLN A 339 0.23 -1.20 -26.76
N LEU A 340 1.20 -1.33 -25.84
CA LEU A 340 2.52 -0.74 -25.95
C LEU A 340 3.50 -1.78 -26.51
N ASN A 341 3.58 -1.88 -27.83
CA ASN A 341 4.52 -2.76 -28.54
C ASN A 341 5.77 -2.01 -29.03
N SER A 342 6.24 -1.03 -28.26
CA SER A 342 7.41 -0.22 -28.58
C SER A 342 8.51 -0.49 -27.57
N LYS A 343 9.76 -0.41 -28.03
CA LYS A 343 10.93 -0.35 -27.14
C LYS A 343 11.07 1.03 -26.49
N GLU A 344 10.40 2.04 -27.01
CA GLU A 344 10.42 3.38 -26.46
C GLU A 344 9.13 3.69 -25.72
N LEU A 345 9.26 4.15 -24.49
CA LEU A 345 8.17 4.69 -23.67
C LEU A 345 8.46 6.17 -23.41
N VAL A 346 7.54 7.04 -23.82
CA VAL A 346 7.62 8.49 -23.57
C VAL A 346 6.57 8.88 -22.56
N ILE A 347 7.00 9.40 -21.41
CA ILE A 347 6.13 9.97 -20.39
C ILE A 347 6.18 11.48 -20.51
N LYS A 348 5.05 12.09 -20.85
CA LYS A 348 4.98 13.51 -21.19
C LYS A 348 4.62 14.39 -19.99
N GLN A 349 4.99 15.65 -20.08
CA GLN A 349 4.52 16.74 -19.23
C GLN A 349 4.81 16.55 -17.72
N ILE A 350 5.99 16.07 -17.38
CA ILE A 350 6.44 15.99 -15.99
C ILE A 350 6.84 17.39 -15.53
N ALA A 351 6.37 17.83 -14.37
CA ALA A 351 6.55 19.21 -13.93
C ALA A 351 7.89 19.49 -13.22
N ASP A 352 8.53 18.46 -12.65
CA ASP A 352 9.75 18.60 -11.84
C ASP A 352 10.99 18.15 -12.61
N LYS A 353 11.85 19.11 -12.98
CA LYS A 353 13.12 18.84 -13.68
C LYS A 353 14.06 17.95 -12.86
N THR A 354 14.15 18.22 -11.56
CA THR A 354 15.12 17.57 -10.67
C THR A 354 14.79 16.09 -10.57
N LEU A 355 13.51 15.76 -10.37
CA LEU A 355 13.06 14.36 -10.28
C LEU A 355 13.30 13.60 -11.59
N VAL A 356 13.08 14.23 -12.74
CA VAL A 356 13.30 13.60 -14.06
C VAL A 356 14.78 13.43 -14.34
N GLN A 357 15.60 14.43 -14.03
CA GLN A 357 17.05 14.35 -14.21
C GLN A 357 17.65 13.27 -13.31
N GLU A 358 17.24 13.20 -12.04
CA GLU A 358 17.67 12.14 -11.13
C GLU A 358 17.30 10.74 -11.65
N ALA A 359 16.12 10.59 -12.24
CA ALA A 359 15.72 9.33 -12.87
C ALA A 359 16.63 8.96 -14.05
N VAL A 360 16.96 9.93 -14.91
CA VAL A 360 17.90 9.73 -16.02
C VAL A 360 19.29 9.34 -15.51
N ASP A 361 19.78 10.03 -14.49
CA ASP A 361 21.11 9.79 -13.90
C ASP A 361 21.18 8.40 -13.23
N LEU A 362 20.09 7.95 -12.59
CA LEU A 362 20.00 6.60 -12.06
C LEU A 362 20.06 5.55 -13.17
N VAL A 363 19.36 5.75 -14.28
CA VAL A 363 19.44 4.83 -15.42
C VAL A 363 20.87 4.79 -15.99
N LYS A 364 21.56 5.93 -16.06
CA LYS A 364 22.91 6.05 -16.65
C LYS A 364 24.06 5.60 -15.77
N SER A 365 23.92 5.66 -14.44
CA SER A 365 24.98 5.33 -13.44
C SER A 365 25.26 3.83 -13.30
N ARG A 366 25.23 3.10 -14.42
CA ARG A 366 25.22 1.63 -14.48
C ARG A 366 26.52 0.99 -13.98
#